data_AF-H3ACU9-F1
#
_entry.id   AF-H3ACU9-F1
#
_cell.length_a   1.000
_cell.length_b   1.000
_cell.length_c   1.000
_cell.angle_alpha   90.00
_cell.angle_beta   90.00
_cell.angle_gamma   90.00
#
_symmetry.space_group_name_H-M   'P 1'
#
loop_
_entity.id
_entity.type
_entity.pdbx_description
1 polymer ?
#
loop_
_entity_poly.entity_id
_entity_poly.type
_entity_poly.pdbx_seq_one_letter_code
_entity_poly.pdbx_strand_id
1 'polypeptide(L)'
;NGQLNEFTCFQLGIGIREKMLVKGCLGEEEKCLFQVEECRGAVDCGWGKPIRDTFEAVTIECVFLPPKQRFTFLWKKLIKNKEPEILVNDSFVLEVKREKLPVVYQCDTSENKEVIATVKFVVYSETDVEKRAQSRKYLGRSTMLVLISGALIFIIVVFAIVFFISDLCSVLEIWAS
;
A
#
# COMPACT_ATOMS: atom_id res chain seq x y z
N ASN A 1 8.70 -3.82 17.49
CA ASN A 1 9.24 -3.52 16.14
C ASN A 1 8.44 -2.40 15.50
N GLY A 2 8.64 -1.17 15.97
CA GLY A 2 8.00 0.03 15.42
C GLY A 2 8.98 0.75 14.50
N GLN A 3 8.76 0.68 13.20
CA GLN A 3 9.41 1.55 12.23
C GLN A 3 8.75 2.93 12.31
N LEU A 4 9.25 3.76 13.21
CA LEU A 4 9.05 5.21 13.22
C LEU A 4 10.44 5.79 12.99
N ASN A 5 10.84 5.94 11.73
CA ASN A 5 11.99 6.72 11.30
C ASN A 5 11.96 6.89 9.78
N GLU A 6 11.02 7.71 9.27
CA GLU A 6 11.21 8.39 7.98
C GLU A 6 10.25 9.60 7.86
N PHE A 7 10.71 10.74 8.35
CA PHE A 7 10.03 12.04 8.21
C PHE A 7 10.27 12.58 6.80
N THR A 8 9.31 12.41 5.89
CA THR A 8 9.46 12.79 4.48
C THR A 8 8.49 13.92 4.12
N CYS A 9 9.03 15.06 3.68
CA CYS A 9 8.26 15.99 2.85
C CYS A 9 7.78 15.19 1.63
N PHE A 10 6.47 15.04 1.46
CA PHE A 10 5.93 14.47 0.23
C PHE A 10 6.21 15.42 -0.93
N GLN A 11 6.54 14.86 -2.11
CA GLN A 11 6.55 15.63 -3.37
C GLN A 11 5.15 16.11 -3.76
N LEU A 12 4.10 15.52 -3.17
CA LEU A 12 2.69 15.78 -3.47
C LEU A 12 1.90 16.09 -2.18
N GLY A 13 1.03 17.08 -2.19
CA GLY A 13 0.14 17.45 -1.09
C GLY A 13 0.82 18.23 0.04
N ILE A 14 0.49 17.88 1.28
CA ILE A 14 0.98 18.55 2.48
C ILE A 14 1.67 17.56 3.42
N GLY A 15 2.81 17.98 3.99
CA GLY A 15 3.61 17.17 4.90
C GLY A 15 4.21 17.98 6.04
N ILE A 16 4.68 17.28 7.08
CA ILE A 16 5.43 17.88 8.17
C ILE A 16 6.84 17.27 8.14
N ARG A 17 7.85 18.13 8.26
CA ARG A 17 9.25 17.73 8.38
C ARG A 17 9.86 18.35 9.63
N GLU A 18 10.51 17.53 10.44
CA GLU A 18 11.38 18.03 11.50
C GLU A 18 12.76 18.34 10.93
N LYS A 19 13.26 19.55 11.19
CA LYS A 19 14.57 20.03 10.79
C LYS A 19 15.40 20.28 12.03
N MET A 20 16.53 19.59 12.12
CA MET A 20 17.55 19.90 13.12
C MET A 20 18.19 21.25 12.76
N LEU A 21 18.19 22.18 13.71
CA LEU A 21 18.66 23.54 13.46
C LEU A 21 20.17 23.73 13.58
N VAL A 22 20.99 22.74 14.00
CA VAL A 22 22.40 23.01 14.31
C VAL A 22 23.37 21.87 13.93
N LYS A 23 24.43 22.22 13.18
CA LYS A 23 25.75 21.55 13.23
C LYS A 23 26.37 21.87 14.61
N GLY A 24 26.03 21.10 15.64
CA GLY A 24 26.60 21.32 16.97
C GLY A 24 25.64 21.04 18.11
N CYS A 25 25.18 19.80 18.26
CA CYS A 25 24.79 19.35 19.59
C CYS A 25 26.11 19.21 20.39
N LEU A 26 26.45 20.24 21.18
CA LEU A 26 27.54 20.16 22.15
C LEU A 26 27.09 19.19 23.24
N GLY A 27 27.86 18.11 23.40
CA GLY A 27 27.47 16.96 24.22
C GLY A 27 27.28 17.33 25.68
N GLU A 28 26.01 17.47 26.07
CA GLU A 28 25.42 17.11 27.36
C GLU A 28 23.89 17.37 27.41
N GLU A 29 23.29 18.02 26.41
CA GLU A 29 21.82 18.17 26.34
C GLU A 29 21.14 16.99 25.61
N GLU A 30 20.16 16.36 26.27
CA GLU A 30 19.40 15.22 25.72
C GLU A 30 18.40 15.61 24.61
N LYS A 31 18.17 16.91 24.36
CA LYS A 31 17.16 17.40 23.41
C LYS A 31 17.71 18.51 22.53
N CYS A 32 18.19 18.16 21.34
CA CYS A 32 18.54 19.15 20.31
C CYS A 32 17.28 19.92 19.87
N LEU A 33 17.43 21.18 19.45
CA LEU A 33 16.31 22.01 19.00
C LEU A 33 15.81 21.54 17.62
N PHE A 34 14.58 21.02 17.58
CA PHE A 34 13.92 20.61 16.34
C PHE A 34 12.92 21.68 15.90
N GLN A 35 13.07 22.18 14.68
CA GLN A 35 12.08 23.03 14.04
C GLN A 35 11.16 22.18 13.17
N VAL A 36 9.87 22.27 13.41
CA VAL A 36 8.86 21.63 12.56
C VAL A 36 8.56 22.57 11.39
N GLU A 37 8.92 22.17 10.17
CA GLU A 37 8.60 22.85 8.93
C GLU A 37 7.43 22.14 8.24
N GLU A 38 6.40 22.88 7.81
CA GLU A 38 5.34 22.34 6.95
C GLU A 38 5.78 22.44 5.48
N CYS A 39 5.74 21.31 4.77
CA CYS A 39 6.07 21.24 3.36
C CYS A 39 4.79 21.23 2.53
N ARG A 40 4.79 21.98 1.42
CA ARG A 40 3.75 21.94 0.39
C ARG A 40 4.35 21.41 -0.92
N GLY A 41 3.76 20.35 -1.44
CA GLY A 41 4.04 19.76 -2.74
C GLY A 41 2.98 20.11 -3.78
N ALA A 42 2.89 19.33 -4.85
CA ALA A 42 1.86 19.53 -5.87
C ALA A 42 0.46 19.25 -5.32
N VAL A 43 -0.55 20.00 -5.74
CA VAL A 43 -1.93 19.85 -5.26
C VAL A 43 -2.52 18.48 -5.58
N ASP A 44 -2.25 17.89 -6.75
CA ASP A 44 -2.75 16.55 -7.09
C ASP A 44 -1.87 15.46 -6.45
N CYS A 45 -2.39 14.82 -5.40
CA CYS A 45 -1.78 13.68 -4.70
C CYS A 45 -1.94 12.35 -5.47
N GLY A 46 -2.72 12.35 -6.55
CA GLY A 46 -3.00 11.16 -7.35
C GLY A 46 -3.96 10.19 -6.66
N TRP A 47 -3.65 8.90 -6.76
CA TRP A 47 -4.52 7.81 -6.30
C TRP A 47 -4.20 7.41 -4.86
N GLY A 48 -5.18 7.58 -3.96
CA GLY A 48 -5.10 7.16 -2.57
C GLY A 48 -5.49 5.69 -2.36
N LYS A 49 -5.14 5.17 -1.18
CA LYS A 49 -5.55 3.84 -0.72
C LYS A 49 -6.61 3.97 0.39
N PRO A 50 -7.68 3.17 0.37
CA PRO A 50 -8.68 3.18 1.44
C PRO A 50 -8.07 2.74 2.77
N ILE A 51 -8.55 3.31 3.88
CA ILE A 51 -8.16 2.90 5.24
C ILE A 51 -8.68 1.49 5.52
N ARG A 52 -9.95 1.28 5.19
CA ARG A 52 -10.64 0.02 5.40
C ARG A 52 -11.40 -0.34 4.13
N ASP A 53 -11.16 -1.56 3.66
CA ASP A 53 -11.72 -2.07 2.42
C ASP A 53 -12.44 -3.39 2.71
N THR A 54 -13.75 -3.34 2.94
CA THR A 54 -14.59 -4.52 3.21
C THR A 54 -15.47 -4.85 2.02
N PHE A 55 -16.14 -6.00 2.05
CA PHE A 55 -17.06 -6.38 0.98
C PHE A 55 -18.23 -5.39 0.83
N GLU A 56 -18.81 -4.91 1.93
CA GLU A 56 -20.01 -4.06 1.90
C GLU A 56 -19.68 -2.57 1.76
N ALA A 57 -18.63 -2.12 2.45
CA ALA A 57 -18.29 -0.70 2.55
C ALA A 57 -16.77 -0.46 2.47
N VAL A 58 -16.43 0.72 1.99
CA VAL A 58 -15.07 1.22 1.89
C VAL A 58 -14.97 2.54 2.65
N THR A 59 -13.99 2.62 3.55
CA THR A 59 -13.68 3.82 4.31
C THR A 59 -12.45 4.49 3.68
N ILE A 60 -12.64 5.70 3.19
CA ILE A 60 -11.61 6.53 2.55
C ILE A 60 -11.39 7.81 3.35
N GLU A 61 -10.19 8.40 3.23
CA GLU A 61 -9.78 9.56 4.03
C GLU A 61 -9.03 10.57 3.18
N CYS A 62 -9.31 11.86 3.39
CA CYS A 62 -8.62 12.97 2.75
C CYS A 62 -7.22 13.17 3.31
N VAL A 63 -6.34 13.78 2.52
CA VAL A 63 -5.02 14.20 3.00
C VAL A 63 -5.21 15.38 3.96
N PHE A 64 -4.72 15.26 5.19
CA PHE A 64 -4.74 16.35 6.16
C PHE A 64 -3.48 16.31 7.04
N LEU A 65 -3.19 17.45 7.68
CA LEU A 65 -2.20 17.53 8.75
C LEU A 65 -2.86 17.95 10.07
N PRO A 66 -2.37 17.50 11.23
CA PRO A 66 -2.80 18.07 12.50
C PRO A 66 -2.39 19.56 12.60
N PRO A 67 -3.18 20.43 13.25
CA PRO A 67 -4.54 20.20 13.78
C PRO A 67 -5.60 20.24 12.66
N LYS A 68 -6.60 19.34 12.73
CA LYS A 68 -7.59 19.12 11.65
C LYS A 68 -8.49 20.32 11.34
N GLN A 69 -8.76 21.16 12.35
CA GLN A 69 -9.76 22.25 12.28
C GLN A 69 -9.39 23.37 11.30
N ARG A 70 -8.13 23.43 10.84
CA ARG A 70 -7.68 24.43 9.84
C ARG A 70 -8.12 24.10 8.42
N PHE A 71 -8.51 22.86 8.16
CA PHE A 71 -8.82 22.36 6.83
C PHE A 71 -10.31 22.22 6.61
N THR A 72 -10.73 22.48 5.37
CA THR A 72 -12.07 22.21 4.87
C THR A 72 -11.98 21.08 3.86
N PHE A 73 -12.88 20.09 3.95
CA PHE A 73 -12.88 18.92 3.08
C PHE A 73 -14.11 18.94 2.18
N LEU A 74 -13.91 18.65 0.90
CA LEU A 74 -14.99 18.56 -0.08
C LEU A 74 -14.90 17.23 -0.81
N TRP A 75 -15.89 16.37 -0.58
CA TRP A 75 -16.01 15.11 -1.28
C TRP A 75 -16.82 15.26 -2.56
N LYS A 76 -16.32 14.63 -3.63
CA LYS A 76 -16.95 14.61 -4.94
C LYS A 76 -16.99 13.18 -5.47
N LYS A 77 -18.12 12.77 -6.04
CA LYS A 77 -18.25 11.54 -6.81
C LYS A 77 -18.04 11.89 -8.28
N LEU A 78 -16.99 11.34 -8.89
CA LEU A 78 -16.69 11.53 -10.29
C LEU A 78 -17.51 10.53 -11.12
N ILE A 79 -18.42 11.06 -11.93
CA ILE A 79 -19.24 10.27 -12.84
C ILE A 79 -18.70 10.45 -14.26
N LYS A 80 -18.50 9.36 -14.98
CA LYS A 80 -18.02 9.40 -16.36
C LYS A 80 -18.98 10.23 -17.23
N ASN A 81 -18.44 11.20 -17.96
CA ASN A 81 -19.16 12.11 -18.88
C ASN A 81 -20.24 12.98 -18.20
N LYS A 82 -20.16 13.20 -16.89
CA LYS A 82 -21.04 14.12 -16.17
C LYS A 82 -20.21 15.01 -15.24
N GLU A 83 -20.84 16.07 -14.75
CA GLU A 83 -20.22 16.90 -13.72
C GLU A 83 -20.02 16.09 -12.41
N PRO A 84 -18.96 16.40 -11.64
CA PRO A 84 -18.75 15.81 -10.32
C PRO A 84 -19.94 16.08 -9.41
N GLU A 85 -20.49 15.04 -8.80
CA GLU A 85 -21.54 15.17 -7.80
C GLU A 85 -20.89 15.49 -6.45
N ILE A 86 -21.22 16.65 -5.88
CA ILE A 86 -20.70 17.07 -4.57
C ILE A 86 -21.46 16.32 -3.48
N LEU A 87 -20.74 15.65 -2.58
CA LEU A 87 -21.34 15.01 -1.42
C LEU A 87 -21.47 16.02 -0.27
N VAL A 88 -22.53 15.87 0.52
CA VAL A 88 -22.83 16.75 1.68
C VAL A 88 -21.89 16.50 2.86
N ASN A 89 -21.08 15.43 2.83
CA ASN A 89 -20.15 15.11 3.91
C ASN A 89 -18.96 16.09 3.91
N ASP A 90 -18.78 16.80 5.02
CA ASP A 90 -17.70 17.75 5.28
C ASP A 90 -16.55 17.14 6.10
N SER A 91 -16.70 15.90 6.55
CA SER A 91 -15.68 15.21 7.33
C SER A 91 -14.54 14.68 6.45
N PHE A 92 -13.34 14.62 7.03
CA PHE A 92 -12.14 14.09 6.36
C PHE A 92 -12.20 12.58 6.09
N VAL A 93 -13.15 11.86 6.70
CA VAL A 93 -13.39 10.42 6.47
C VAL A 93 -14.75 10.25 5.82
N LEU A 94 -14.78 9.47 4.74
CA LEU A 94 -16.03 9.11 4.09
C LEU A 94 -16.14 7.58 4.05
N GLU A 95 -17.23 7.07 4.59
CA GLU A 95 -17.63 5.67 4.43
C GLU A 95 -18.66 5.58 3.31
N VAL A 96 -18.32 4.80 2.28
CA VAL A 96 -19.19 4.59 1.11
C VAL A 96 -19.52 3.13 0.96
N LYS A 97 -20.79 2.83 0.66
CA LYS A 97 -21.22 1.49 0.28
C LYS A 97 -20.80 1.20 -1.15
N ARG A 98 -20.48 -0.05 -1.45
CA ARG A 98 -20.14 -0.43 -2.82
C ARG A 98 -21.36 -0.36 -3.72
N GLU A 99 -21.15 0.17 -4.92
CA GLU A 99 -22.15 0.17 -5.98
C GLU A 99 -21.89 -0.99 -6.96
N LYS A 100 -22.88 -1.25 -7.82
CA LYS A 100 -22.78 -2.30 -8.87
C LYS A 100 -21.65 -2.03 -9.87
N LEU A 101 -21.28 -0.77 -10.05
CA LEU A 101 -20.23 -0.34 -10.96
C LEU A 101 -19.11 0.34 -10.16
N PRO A 102 -17.85 0.29 -10.64
CA PRO A 102 -16.75 0.99 -10.00
C PRO A 102 -16.98 2.50 -10.08
N VAL A 103 -16.78 3.17 -8.95
CA VAL A 103 -16.98 4.62 -8.78
C VAL A 103 -15.66 5.25 -8.37
N VAL A 104 -15.41 6.46 -8.87
CA VAL A 104 -14.26 7.26 -8.43
C VAL A 104 -14.74 8.35 -7.49
N TYR A 105 -14.15 8.43 -6.31
CA TYR A 105 -14.34 9.53 -5.36
C TYR A 105 -13.11 10.42 -5.36
N GLN A 106 -13.31 11.73 -5.23
CA GLN A 106 -12.26 12.72 -5.09
C GLN A 106 -12.50 13.48 -3.78
N CYS A 107 -11.44 13.70 -3.02
CA CYS A 107 -11.46 14.66 -1.92
C CYS A 107 -10.54 15.82 -2.22
N ASP A 108 -11.06 17.04 -2.07
CA ASP A 108 -10.29 18.26 -2.07
C ASP A 108 -10.15 18.76 -0.63
N THR A 109 -8.91 18.84 -0.15
CA THR A 109 -8.56 19.49 1.11
C THR A 109 -8.19 20.94 0.81
N SER A 110 -8.88 21.86 1.46
CA SER A 110 -8.68 23.31 1.31
C SER A 110 -8.25 23.94 2.63
N GLU A 111 -7.42 24.97 2.53
CA GLU A 111 -7.06 25.86 3.64
C GLU A 111 -7.28 27.29 3.17
N ASN A 112 -7.95 28.13 3.97
CA ASN A 112 -8.27 29.52 3.58
C ASN A 112 -8.95 29.67 2.19
N LYS A 113 -9.79 28.69 1.81
CA LYS A 113 -10.49 28.59 0.50
C LYS A 113 -9.59 28.28 -0.70
N GLU A 114 -8.31 27.95 -0.47
CA GLU A 114 -7.41 27.46 -1.50
C GLU A 114 -7.27 25.94 -1.38
N VAL A 115 -7.40 25.21 -2.49
CA VAL A 115 -7.21 23.76 -2.52
C VAL A 115 -5.72 23.45 -2.47
N ILE A 116 -5.30 22.80 -1.39
CA ILE A 116 -3.88 22.48 -1.13
C ILE A 116 -3.53 21.02 -1.42
N ALA A 117 -4.53 20.14 -1.42
CA ALA A 117 -4.36 18.73 -1.74
C ALA A 117 -5.64 18.14 -2.33
N THR A 118 -5.50 17.34 -3.37
CA THR A 118 -6.57 16.60 -4.02
C THR A 118 -6.16 15.14 -4.12
N VAL A 119 -7.00 14.22 -3.65
CA VAL A 119 -6.75 12.78 -3.72
C VAL A 119 -7.94 12.06 -4.32
N LYS A 120 -7.69 11.06 -5.16
CA LYS A 120 -8.71 10.26 -5.86
C LYS A 120 -8.68 8.82 -5.36
N PHE A 121 -9.86 8.22 -5.22
CA PHE A 121 -10.04 6.83 -4.79
C PHE A 121 -10.91 6.09 -5.79
N VAL A 122 -10.49 4.90 -6.20
CA VAL A 122 -11.34 3.99 -6.97
C VAL A 122 -12.00 3.01 -6.01
N VAL A 123 -13.32 3.08 -5.90
CA VAL A 123 -14.15 2.12 -5.17
C VAL A 123 -14.67 1.10 -6.17
N TYR A 124 -14.09 -0.09 -6.12
CA TYR A 124 -14.45 -1.20 -7.01
C TYR A 124 -15.79 -1.82 -6.62
N SER A 125 -16.48 -2.43 -7.59
CA SER A 125 -17.72 -3.16 -7.34
C SER A 125 -17.47 -4.42 -6.50
N GLU A 126 -18.51 -4.94 -5.86
CA GLU A 126 -18.46 -6.22 -5.13
C GLU A 126 -17.93 -7.35 -6.01
N THR A 127 -18.41 -7.45 -7.25
CA THR A 127 -18.00 -8.50 -8.19
C THR A 127 -16.52 -8.42 -8.57
N ASP A 128 -15.96 -7.22 -8.63
CA ASP A 128 -14.53 -7.02 -8.93
C ASP A 128 -13.67 -7.43 -7.72
N VAL A 129 -14.16 -7.19 -6.52
CA VAL A 129 -13.49 -7.57 -5.27
C VAL A 129 -13.50 -9.08 -5.11
N GLU A 130 -14.63 -9.74 -5.38
CA GLU A 130 -14.73 -11.19 -5.41
C GLU A 130 -13.77 -11.81 -6.44
N LYS A 131 -13.77 -11.30 -7.68
CA LYS A 131 -12.85 -11.78 -8.72
C LYS A 131 -11.39 -11.60 -8.33
N ARG A 132 -11.03 -10.47 -7.70
CA ARG A 132 -9.67 -10.24 -7.18
C ARG A 132 -9.32 -11.12 -5.98
N ALA A 133 -10.28 -11.41 -5.11
CA ALA A 133 -10.09 -12.32 -3.99
C ALA A 133 -9.92 -13.76 -4.48
N GLN A 134 -10.74 -14.18 -5.45
CA GLN A 134 -10.64 -15.48 -6.10
C GLN A 134 -9.36 -15.63 -6.91
N SER A 135 -8.95 -14.62 -7.68
CA SER A 135 -7.71 -14.67 -8.44
C SER A 135 -6.49 -14.76 -7.53
N ARG A 136 -6.44 -14.00 -6.42
CA ARG A 136 -5.38 -14.13 -5.41
C ARG A 136 -5.35 -15.51 -4.77
N LYS A 137 -6.51 -16.09 -4.43
CA LYS A 137 -6.62 -17.47 -3.92
C LYS A 137 -6.17 -18.50 -4.96
N TYR A 138 -6.52 -18.32 -6.23
CA TYR A 138 -6.15 -19.21 -7.32
C TYR A 138 -4.64 -19.15 -7.59
N LEU A 139 -4.06 -17.95 -7.63
CA LEU A 139 -2.63 -17.75 -7.83
C LEU A 139 -1.82 -18.37 -6.68
N GLY A 140 -2.24 -18.14 -5.43
CA GLY A 140 -1.60 -18.76 -4.26
C GLY A 140 -1.72 -20.28 -4.22
N ARG A 141 -2.83 -20.85 -4.71
CA ARG A 141 -3.00 -22.30 -4.83
C ARG A 141 -2.14 -22.89 -5.94
N SER A 142 -2.06 -22.22 -7.09
CA SER A 142 -1.26 -22.68 -8.23
C SER A 142 0.24 -22.63 -7.94
N THR A 143 0.74 -21.57 -7.30
CA THR A 143 2.17 -21.47 -6.95
C THR A 143 2.57 -22.53 -5.92
N MET A 144 1.71 -22.79 -4.93
CA MET A 144 1.95 -23.85 -3.94
C MET A 144 2.05 -25.24 -4.60
N LEU A 145 1.17 -25.54 -5.56
CA LEU A 145 1.19 -26.82 -6.27
C LEU A 145 2.48 -27.00 -7.09
N VAL A 146 2.94 -25.96 -7.79
CA VAL A 146 4.19 -25.99 -8.56
C VAL A 146 5.41 -26.24 -7.67
N LEU A 147 5.46 -25.57 -6.50
CA LEU A 147 6.54 -25.76 -5.53
C LEU A 147 6.57 -27.19 -4.98
N ILE A 148 5.40 -27.76 -4.64
CA ILE A 148 5.29 -29.14 -4.14
C ILE A 148 5.70 -30.14 -5.23
N SER A 149 5.21 -29.98 -6.46
CA SER A 149 5.59 -30.88 -7.56
C SER A 149 7.08 -30.78 -7.89
N GLY A 150 7.66 -29.57 -7.86
CA GLY A 150 9.09 -29.36 -8.11
C GLY A 150 9.96 -30.00 -7.03
N ALA A 151 9.58 -29.88 -5.75
CA ALA A 151 10.30 -30.50 -4.65
C ALA A 151 10.29 -32.04 -4.74
N LEU A 152 9.15 -32.64 -5.10
CA LEU A 152 9.05 -34.10 -5.29
C LEU A 152 9.96 -34.60 -6.41
N ILE A 153 9.97 -33.92 -7.56
CA ILE A 153 10.83 -34.28 -8.69
C ILE A 153 12.30 -34.17 -8.28
N PHE A 154 12.67 -33.10 -7.58
CA PHE A 154 14.04 -32.91 -7.10
C PHE A 154 14.51 -34.04 -6.17
N ILE A 155 13.65 -34.47 -5.24
CA ILE A 155 13.95 -35.60 -4.34
C ILE A 155 14.18 -36.89 -5.14
N ILE A 156 13.32 -37.18 -6.11
CA ILE A 156 13.44 -38.39 -6.95
C ILE A 156 14.76 -38.40 -7.72
N VAL A 157 15.17 -37.26 -8.28
CA VAL A 157 16.43 -37.14 -9.02
C VAL A 157 17.63 -37.38 -8.10
N VAL A 158 17.63 -36.82 -6.89
CA VAL A 158 18.71 -37.05 -5.91
C VAL A 158 18.81 -38.52 -5.54
N PHE A 159 17.68 -39.19 -5.26
CA PHE A 159 17.67 -40.62 -4.98
C PHE A 159 18.23 -41.43 -6.15
N ALA A 160 17.81 -41.14 -7.38
CA ALA A 160 18.33 -41.82 -8.56
C ALA A 160 19.85 -41.68 -8.68
N ILE A 161 20.40 -40.46 -8.52
CA ILE A 161 21.85 -40.22 -8.56
C ILE A 161 22.59 -41.04 -7.50
N VAL A 162 22.06 -41.12 -6.27
CA VAL A 162 22.66 -41.92 -5.19
C VAL A 162 22.67 -43.42 -5.54
N PHE A 163 21.59 -43.93 -6.13
CA PHE A 163 21.52 -45.31 -6.60
C PHE A 163 22.51 -45.58 -7.72
N PHE A 164 22.62 -44.69 -8.71
CA PHE A 164 23.59 -44.83 -9.81
C PHE A 164 25.03 -44.83 -9.31
N ILE A 165 25.38 -43.98 -8.33
CA ILE A 165 26.73 -43.97 -7.75
C ILE A 165 27.00 -45.25 -6.97
N SER A 166 26.02 -45.72 -6.18
CA SER A 166 26.14 -46.98 -5.43
C SER A 166 26.35 -48.18 -6.35
N ASP A 167 25.60 -48.25 -7.45
CA ASP A 167 25.70 -49.32 -8.44
C ASP A 167 27.01 -49.25 -9.24
N LEU A 168 27.50 -48.04 -9.54
CA LEU A 168 28.81 -47.86 -10.16
C LEU A 168 29.94 -48.31 -9.23
N CYS A 169 29.80 -48.05 -7.92
CA CYS A 169 30.76 -48.45 -6.89
C CYS A 169 30.80 -49.97 -6.71
N SER A 170 29.64 -50.63 -6.67
CA SER A 170 29.55 -52.09 -6.58
C SER A 170 30.12 -52.76 -7.83
N VAL A 171 29.86 -52.22 -9.03
CA VAL A 171 30.47 -52.71 -10.27
C VAL A 171 31.99 -52.53 -10.22
N LEU A 172 32.52 -51.40 -9.75
CA LEU A 172 33.96 -51.18 -9.65
C LEU A 172 34.68 -52.17 -8.71
N GLU A 173 34.09 -52.53 -7.57
CA GLU A 173 34.69 -53.53 -6.67
C GLU A 173 34.70 -54.94 -7.27
N ILE A 174 33.67 -55.33 -8.02
CA ILE A 174 33.59 -56.65 -8.67
C ILE A 174 34.64 -56.80 -9.78
N TRP A 175 35.00 -55.72 -10.47
CA TRP A 175 36.04 -55.74 -11.52
C TRP A 175 37.47 -55.64 -10.95
N ALA A 176 37.62 -55.33 -9.66
CA ALA A 176 38.90 -55.23 -8.98
C ALA A 176 39.31 -56.52 -8.23
N SER A 177 38.44 -57.53 -8.14
CA SER A 177 38.71 -58.89 -7.64
C SER A 177 39.06 -59.87 -8.75
#